data_AF-A0A6M0A3K4-F1
#
_entry.id   AF-A0A6M0A3K4-F1
#
_cell.length_a   1.000
_cell.length_b   1.000
_cell.length_c   1.000
_cell.angle_alpha   90.00
_cell.angle_beta   90.00
_cell.angle_gamma   90.00
#
_symmetry.space_group_name_H-M   'P 1'
#
loop_
_entity.id
_entity.type
_entity.pdbx_description
1 polymer ?
#
loop_
_entity_poly.entity_id
_entity_poly.type
_entity_poly.pdbx_seq_one_letter_code
_entity_poly.pdbx_strand_id
1 'polypeptide(L)'
;MYFIADEQNNIFYIGKTQNLRKRWAGKTHHRYKQFARKGLDKVYIYYIEAPLSELDNLEKKYIEQIKPLQNDTKVKEYLPKKSPKLSELHRLLKLANTPLFPSVKLKTINGITVPREDWDMIRGFIAGIDDTKNIPLILVICQQNMGQLLFNRTRHRTKKRFCSYETETHCYSVNLRQVIFVFAELFEYELSKKVFKAVYPNLASCNNFGVTIKRLTNITTLVEALKNLYLLEPYMETGKITKNYILKLGNNLKLLPDDFKLNEKLVW
;
A
#
# COMPACT_ATOMS: atom_id res chain seq x y z
N MET A 1 31.26 -19.68 -12.04
CA MET A 1 29.83 -19.44 -12.36
C MET A 1 29.07 -19.06 -11.10
N TYR A 2 28.00 -18.27 -11.19
CA TYR A 2 27.14 -17.96 -10.04
C TYR A 2 25.66 -18.06 -10.37
N PHE A 3 24.86 -18.36 -9.35
CA PHE A 3 23.42 -18.57 -9.39
C PHE A 3 22.77 -17.69 -8.34
N ILE A 4 21.68 -17.04 -8.73
CA ILE A 4 20.88 -16.20 -7.86
C ILE A 4 19.58 -16.91 -7.58
N ALA A 5 19.33 -17.22 -6.31
CA ALA A 5 18.10 -17.86 -5.88
C ALA A 5 17.36 -17.07 -4.80
N ASP A 6 16.08 -17.39 -4.61
CA ASP A 6 15.27 -16.91 -3.49
C ASP A 6 15.46 -17.77 -2.23
N GLU A 7 14.66 -17.49 -1.20
CA GLU A 7 14.64 -18.23 0.07
C GLU A 7 14.09 -19.66 -0.07
N GLN A 8 13.46 -19.99 -1.18
CA GLN A 8 12.93 -21.30 -1.51
C GLN A 8 13.85 -22.07 -2.47
N ASN A 9 15.06 -21.58 -2.73
CA ASN A 9 16.05 -22.13 -3.67
C ASN A 9 15.60 -22.14 -5.15
N ASN A 10 14.61 -21.33 -5.53
CA ASN A 10 14.27 -21.17 -6.95
C ASN A 10 15.32 -20.29 -7.63
N ILE A 11 15.92 -20.76 -8.73
CA ILE A 11 16.97 -20.04 -9.44
C ILE A 11 16.35 -19.02 -10.41
N PHE A 12 16.66 -17.74 -10.22
CA PHE A 12 16.13 -16.63 -11.04
C PHE A 12 17.11 -16.12 -12.07
N TYR A 13 18.41 -16.24 -11.80
CA TYR A 13 19.44 -15.72 -12.67
C TYR A 13 20.72 -16.53 -12.56
N ILE A 14 21.35 -16.75 -13.70
CA ILE A 14 22.65 -17.42 -13.81
C ILE A 14 23.60 -16.46 -14.52
N GLY A 15 24.81 -16.33 -14.00
CA GLY A 15 25.81 -15.47 -14.63
C GLY A 15 27.23 -15.96 -14.44
N LYS A 16 28.11 -15.49 -15.31
CA LYS A 16 29.57 -15.67 -15.19
C LYS A 16 30.27 -14.43 -14.65
N THR A 17 31.39 -14.68 -13.97
CA THR A 17 32.32 -13.63 -13.52
C THR A 17 33.66 -14.26 -13.18
N GLN A 18 34.75 -13.51 -13.41
CA GLN A 18 36.10 -13.87 -12.94
C GLN A 18 36.32 -13.46 -11.48
N ASN A 19 35.51 -12.52 -10.97
CA ASN A 19 35.60 -12.04 -9.60
C ASN A 19 34.19 -11.71 -9.08
N LEU A 20 33.65 -12.62 -8.27
CA LEU A 20 32.28 -12.51 -7.76
C LEU A 20 32.10 -11.30 -6.85
N ARG A 21 33.11 -11.04 -5.99
CA ARG A 21 33.11 -9.89 -5.09
C ARG A 21 33.09 -8.58 -5.87
N LYS A 22 33.98 -8.39 -6.86
CA LYS A 22 34.01 -7.18 -7.70
C LYS A 22 32.72 -7.00 -8.49
N ARG A 23 32.12 -8.10 -8.97
CA ARG A 23 30.85 -8.07 -9.72
C ARG A 23 29.68 -7.58 -8.87
N TRP A 24 29.62 -7.96 -7.59
CA TRP A 24 28.45 -7.74 -6.75
C TRP A 24 28.64 -6.71 -5.62
N ALA A 25 29.87 -6.36 -5.24
CA ALA A 25 30.13 -5.43 -4.13
C ALA A 25 29.76 -3.96 -4.42
N GLY A 26 29.33 -3.62 -5.64
CA GLY A 26 28.94 -2.26 -6.03
C GLY A 26 27.45 -1.95 -5.79
N LYS A 27 27.17 -0.76 -5.25
CA LYS A 27 25.79 -0.22 -5.09
C LYS A 27 25.07 0.05 -6.43
N THR A 28 25.80 0.02 -7.54
CA THR A 28 25.33 0.32 -8.89
C THR A 28 24.94 -0.92 -9.71
N HIS A 29 25.08 -2.14 -9.17
CA HIS A 29 24.75 -3.33 -9.93
C HIS A 29 23.24 -3.38 -10.23
N HIS A 30 22.90 -3.17 -11.51
CA HIS A 30 21.53 -2.97 -11.97
C HIS A 30 20.58 -4.13 -11.62
N ARG A 31 21.10 -5.36 -11.49
CA ARG A 31 20.30 -6.52 -11.12
C ARG A 31 19.73 -6.46 -9.70
N TYR A 32 20.39 -5.80 -8.73
CA TYR A 32 19.82 -5.61 -7.38
C TYR A 32 18.47 -4.88 -7.44
N LYS A 33 18.40 -3.83 -8.26
CA LYS A 33 17.16 -3.07 -8.47
C LYS A 33 16.09 -3.92 -9.18
N GLN A 34 16.49 -4.81 -10.09
CA GLN A 34 15.56 -5.71 -10.77
C GLN A 34 14.99 -6.79 -9.84
N PHE A 35 15.83 -7.40 -8.99
CA PHE A 35 15.39 -8.41 -8.01
C PHE A 35 14.47 -7.80 -6.97
N ALA A 36 14.82 -6.65 -6.39
CA ALA A 36 13.96 -5.93 -5.47
C ALA A 36 12.57 -5.62 -6.08
N ARG A 37 12.50 -5.25 -7.37
CA ARG A 37 11.23 -4.99 -8.07
C ARG A 37 10.38 -6.23 -8.30
N LYS A 38 10.98 -7.43 -8.39
CA LYS A 38 10.25 -8.70 -8.49
C LYS A 38 9.89 -9.29 -7.11
N GLY A 39 10.11 -8.53 -6.02
CA GLY A 39 9.84 -8.98 -4.65
C GLY A 39 10.90 -9.93 -4.09
N LEU A 40 12.07 -10.02 -4.73
CA LEU A 40 13.20 -10.82 -4.26
C LEU A 40 14.06 -9.96 -3.34
N ASP A 41 13.57 -9.81 -2.11
CA ASP A 41 14.13 -8.92 -1.09
C ASP A 41 15.33 -9.51 -0.34
N LYS A 42 15.55 -10.83 -0.49
CA LYS A 42 16.78 -11.52 -0.13
C LYS A 42 17.10 -12.46 -1.29
N VAL A 43 18.33 -12.36 -1.78
CA VAL A 43 18.83 -13.26 -2.81
C VAL A 43 20.07 -13.94 -2.28
N TYR A 44 20.20 -15.22 -2.58
CA TYR A 44 21.37 -16.00 -2.27
C TYR A 44 22.22 -16.13 -3.52
N ILE A 45 23.51 -15.89 -3.35
CA ILE A 45 24.48 -16.07 -4.42
C ILE A 45 25.19 -17.38 -4.15
N TYR A 46 24.82 -18.41 -4.90
CA TYR A 46 25.57 -19.65 -4.97
C TYR A 46 26.61 -19.52 -6.07
N TYR A 47 27.73 -20.21 -5.93
CA TYR A 47 28.74 -20.23 -6.98
C TYR A 47 29.40 -21.59 -7.06
N ILE A 48 29.90 -21.87 -8.26
CA ILE A 48 30.81 -22.97 -8.53
C ILE A 48 32.05 -22.40 -9.21
N GLU A 49 33.20 -22.95 -8.86
CA GLU A 49 34.45 -22.66 -9.55
C GLU A 49 34.48 -23.41 -10.87
N ALA A 50 35.04 -22.77 -11.89
CA ALA A 50 35.17 -23.35 -13.22
C ALA A 50 36.35 -22.70 -13.96
N PRO A 51 37.03 -23.43 -14.87
CA PRO A 51 38.04 -22.85 -15.73
C PRO A 51 37.49 -21.67 -16.53
N LEU A 52 38.32 -20.63 -16.73
CA LEU A 52 37.92 -19.45 -17.50
C LEU A 52 37.47 -19.80 -18.93
N SER A 53 38.12 -20.78 -19.54
CA SER A 53 37.80 -21.31 -20.87
C SER A 53 36.41 -21.93 -20.97
N GLU A 54 35.84 -22.38 -19.85
CA GLU A 54 34.56 -23.11 -19.83
C GLU A 54 33.37 -22.25 -19.39
N LEU A 55 33.61 -21.06 -18.84
CA LEU A 55 32.56 -20.20 -18.24
C LEU A 55 31.41 -19.90 -19.22
N ASP A 56 31.73 -19.64 -20.49
CA ASP A 56 30.73 -19.30 -21.50
C ASP A 56 29.84 -20.49 -21.86
N ASN A 57 30.45 -21.67 -21.99
CA ASN A 57 29.74 -22.90 -22.31
C ASN A 57 28.87 -23.36 -21.13
N LEU A 58 29.40 -23.26 -19.92
CA LEU A 58 28.67 -23.61 -18.69
C LEU A 58 27.50 -22.64 -18.45
N GLU A 59 27.68 -21.33 -18.67
CA GLU A 59 26.60 -20.35 -18.54
C GLU A 59 25.43 -20.68 -19.47
N LYS A 60 25.69 -20.93 -20.75
CA LYS A 60 24.66 -21.33 -21.72
C LYS A 60 23.97 -22.63 -21.30
N LYS A 61 24.76 -23.67 -21.00
CA LYS A 61 24.24 -24.98 -20.60
C LYS A 61 23.30 -24.89 -19.38
N TYR A 62 23.69 -24.15 -18.35
CA TYR A 62 22.87 -24.00 -17.16
C TYR A 62 21.63 -23.12 -17.39
N ILE A 63 21.72 -22.07 -18.21
CA ILE A 63 20.56 -21.27 -18.59
C ILE A 63 19.56 -22.13 -19.38
N GLU A 64 20.02 -22.96 -20.31
CA GLU A 64 19.17 -23.86 -21.10
C GLU A 64 18.50 -24.94 -20.26
N GLN A 65 19.22 -25.52 -19.30
CA GLN A 65 18.66 -26.54 -18.39
C GLN A 65 17.65 -25.96 -17.40
N ILE A 66 17.98 -24.83 -16.76
CA ILE A 66 17.23 -24.29 -15.62
C ILE A 66 16.15 -23.29 -16.07
N LYS A 67 16.33 -22.67 -17.24
CA LYS A 67 15.48 -21.62 -17.82
C LYS A 67 15.14 -20.49 -16.82
N PRO A 68 16.15 -19.79 -16.28
CA PRO A 68 15.91 -18.78 -15.24
C PRO A 68 15.18 -17.56 -15.80
N LEU A 69 14.15 -17.11 -15.09
CA LEU A 69 13.23 -16.03 -15.51
C LEU A 69 13.89 -14.69 -15.87
N GLN A 70 15.12 -14.41 -15.41
CA GLN A 70 15.80 -13.11 -15.60
C GLN A 70 16.90 -13.12 -16.66
N ASN A 71 17.27 -14.28 -17.20
CA ASN A 71 18.30 -14.38 -18.23
C ASN A 71 17.79 -13.90 -19.61
N ASP A 72 16.51 -14.11 -19.92
CA ASP A 72 15.90 -13.71 -21.21
C ASP A 72 15.21 -12.34 -21.20
N THR A 73 15.19 -11.63 -20.08
CA THR A 73 14.50 -10.34 -19.98
C THR A 73 15.38 -9.19 -20.49
N LYS A 74 14.99 -8.52 -21.60
CA LYS A 74 15.66 -7.29 -22.07
C LYS A 74 15.76 -6.25 -20.96
N VAL A 75 16.97 -5.72 -20.72
CA VAL A 75 17.19 -4.64 -19.76
C VAL A 75 16.55 -3.37 -20.30
N LYS A 76 15.37 -2.99 -19.77
CA LYS A 76 14.76 -1.69 -20.05
C LYS A 76 15.38 -0.63 -19.15
N GLU A 77 16.03 0.38 -19.72
CA GLU A 77 16.39 1.60 -19.02
C GLU A 77 15.09 2.34 -18.68
N TYR A 78 14.74 2.40 -17.40
CA TYR A 78 13.50 3.02 -16.96
C TYR A 78 13.78 4.02 -15.85
N LEU A 79 13.80 5.29 -16.23
CA LEU A 79 13.51 6.39 -15.32
C LEU A 79 11.98 6.45 -15.18
N PRO A 80 11.41 6.15 -14.01
CA PRO A 80 9.97 6.29 -13.82
C PRO A 80 9.58 7.76 -14.07
N LYS A 81 8.54 8.00 -14.87
CA LYS A 81 8.01 9.35 -15.10
C LYS A 81 7.35 9.96 -13.85
N LYS A 82 7.04 9.16 -12.83
CA LYS A 82 6.38 9.56 -11.55
C LYS A 82 7.03 8.90 -10.34
N SER A 83 7.07 9.61 -9.20
CA SER A 83 7.67 9.11 -7.96
C SER A 83 6.99 7.80 -7.55
N PRO A 84 7.74 6.74 -7.21
CA PRO A 84 7.15 5.50 -6.70
C PRO A 84 6.24 5.73 -5.49
N LYS A 85 6.58 6.71 -4.63
CA LYS A 85 5.75 7.13 -3.49
C LYS A 85 4.40 7.68 -3.94
N LEU A 86 4.43 8.58 -4.92
CA LEU A 86 3.24 9.22 -5.47
C LEU A 86 2.36 8.23 -6.24
N SER A 87 2.97 7.35 -7.03
CA SER A 87 2.26 6.29 -7.75
C SER A 87 1.53 5.35 -6.79
N GLU A 88 2.15 5.03 -5.65
CA GLU A 88 1.53 4.20 -4.64
C GLU A 88 0.40 4.95 -3.91
N LEU A 89 0.60 6.22 -3.53
CA LEU A 89 -0.47 7.03 -2.96
C LEU A 89 -1.68 7.09 -3.89
N HIS A 90 -1.49 7.38 -5.19
CA HIS A 90 -2.59 7.42 -6.16
C HIS A 90 -3.35 6.10 -6.20
N ARG A 91 -2.63 4.97 -6.14
CA ARG A 91 -3.24 3.64 -6.09
C ARG A 91 -4.08 3.49 -4.82
N LEU A 92 -3.54 3.83 -3.65
CA LEU A 92 -4.25 3.71 -2.36
C LEU A 92 -5.50 4.60 -2.29
N LEU A 93 -5.42 5.84 -2.76
CA LEU A 93 -6.56 6.75 -2.78
C LEU A 93 -7.65 6.28 -3.75
N LYS A 94 -7.28 5.72 -4.91
CA LYS A 94 -8.24 5.09 -5.82
C LYS A 94 -8.98 3.93 -5.16
N LEU A 95 -8.28 3.11 -4.38
CA LEU A 95 -8.88 2.00 -3.66
C LEU A 95 -9.83 2.44 -2.54
N ALA A 96 -9.50 3.53 -1.85
CA ALA A 96 -10.39 4.13 -0.86
C ALA A 96 -11.64 4.75 -1.52
N ASN A 97 -11.51 5.29 -2.73
CA ASN A 97 -12.64 5.94 -3.40
C ASN A 97 -13.53 4.99 -4.22
N THR A 98 -12.99 3.86 -4.68
CA THR A 98 -13.70 2.97 -5.62
C THR A 98 -13.40 1.51 -5.29
N PRO A 99 -14.43 0.63 -5.24
CA PRO A 99 -14.20 -0.78 -4.99
C PRO A 99 -13.37 -1.42 -6.12
N LEU A 100 -12.38 -2.24 -5.75
CA LEU A 100 -11.56 -3.03 -6.70
C LEU A 100 -12.39 -3.95 -7.59
N PHE A 101 -13.50 -4.42 -7.04
CA PHE A 101 -14.49 -5.21 -7.73
C PHE A 101 -15.84 -4.57 -7.43
N PRO A 102 -16.63 -4.12 -8.43
CA PRO A 102 -18.02 -3.73 -8.21
C PRO A 102 -18.73 -4.95 -7.63
N SER A 103 -18.81 -4.99 -6.30
CA SER A 103 -19.22 -6.17 -5.58
C SER A 103 -20.73 -6.10 -5.52
N VAL A 104 -21.37 -6.49 -6.62
CA VAL A 104 -22.77 -6.90 -6.64
C VAL A 104 -22.91 -7.92 -5.51
N LYS A 105 -23.48 -7.50 -4.37
CA LYS A 105 -23.93 -8.47 -3.37
C LYS A 105 -25.35 -8.80 -3.77
N LEU A 106 -25.54 -10.00 -4.32
CA LEU A 106 -26.83 -10.70 -4.22
C LEU A 106 -27.17 -10.73 -2.72
N LYS A 107 -28.04 -9.84 -2.26
CA LYS A 107 -28.88 -10.12 -1.10
C LYS A 107 -30.30 -10.20 -1.60
N THR A 108 -30.65 -11.40 -2.00
CA THR A 108 -31.99 -11.80 -2.32
C THR A 108 -32.79 -11.92 -1.02
N ILE A 109 -33.71 -10.99 -0.80
CA ILE A 109 -35.02 -11.38 -0.29
C ILE A 109 -35.77 -11.76 -1.58
N ASN A 110 -36.03 -13.06 -1.78
CA ASN A 110 -36.82 -13.58 -2.92
C ASN A 110 -36.21 -13.44 -4.34
N GLY A 111 -34.90 -13.60 -4.51
CA GLY A 111 -34.28 -13.60 -5.86
C GLY A 111 -34.02 -12.20 -6.46
N ILE A 112 -34.43 -11.12 -5.80
CA ILE A 112 -34.27 -9.76 -6.32
C ILE A 112 -32.89 -9.20 -5.96
N THR A 113 -32.19 -8.66 -6.97
CA THR A 113 -30.94 -7.91 -6.75
C THR A 113 -31.29 -6.51 -6.26
N VAL A 114 -31.04 -6.24 -4.98
CA VAL A 114 -31.17 -4.89 -4.42
C VAL A 114 -29.88 -4.11 -4.69
N PRO A 115 -29.94 -2.95 -5.36
CA PRO A 115 -28.76 -2.11 -5.54
C PRO A 115 -28.22 -1.68 -4.17
N ARG A 116 -26.89 -1.61 -4.05
CA ARG A 116 -26.27 -1.07 -2.84
C ARG A 116 -26.56 0.43 -2.77
N GLU A 117 -26.79 0.90 -1.55
CA GLU A 117 -26.84 2.32 -1.24
C GLU A 117 -25.50 3.00 -1.60
N ASP A 118 -25.54 4.27 -2.00
CA ASP A 118 -24.34 4.99 -2.45
C ASP A 118 -23.22 5.06 -1.40
N TRP A 119 -23.58 5.09 -0.11
CA TRP A 119 -22.60 5.07 0.99
C TRP A 119 -21.85 3.75 1.07
N ASP A 120 -22.45 2.63 0.65
CA ASP A 120 -21.81 1.31 0.60
C ASP A 120 -20.92 1.15 -0.63
N MET A 121 -20.81 2.18 -1.48
CA MET A 121 -19.86 2.19 -2.61
C MET A 121 -18.54 2.89 -2.26
N ILE A 122 -18.51 3.70 -1.19
CA ILE A 122 -17.31 4.45 -0.78
C ILE A 122 -16.48 3.61 0.19
N ARG A 123 -15.23 3.31 -0.12
CA ARG A 123 -14.36 2.47 0.73
C ARG A 123 -13.63 3.24 1.81
N GLY A 124 -13.54 4.55 1.67
CA GLY A 124 -13.01 5.45 2.67
C GLY A 124 -13.17 6.92 2.31
N PHE A 125 -13.01 7.78 3.29
CA PHE A 125 -13.00 9.24 3.11
C PHE A 125 -11.78 9.85 3.81
N ILE A 126 -11.48 11.09 3.44
CA ILE A 126 -10.29 11.81 3.87
C ILE A 126 -10.66 13.01 4.75
N ALA A 127 -9.96 13.18 5.86
CA ALA A 127 -9.91 14.38 6.72
C ALA A 127 -8.43 14.75 6.98
N GLY A 128 -8.08 15.97 7.39
CA GLY A 128 -6.64 16.30 7.51
C GLY A 128 -6.31 17.62 8.21
N ILE A 129 -5.08 17.73 8.69
CA ILE A 129 -4.48 18.90 9.36
C ILE A 129 -3.18 19.25 8.64
N ASP A 130 -2.84 20.53 8.56
CA ASP A 130 -1.64 21.02 7.86
C ASP A 130 -0.39 21.10 8.77
N ASP A 131 0.77 21.07 8.12
CA ASP A 131 2.12 20.66 8.57
C ASP A 131 2.87 21.68 9.43
N THR A 132 2.15 22.60 10.06
CA THR A 132 2.76 23.61 10.93
C THR A 132 2.86 23.16 12.38
N LYS A 133 2.28 22.02 12.77
CA LYS A 133 2.09 21.64 14.18
C LYS A 133 2.48 20.21 14.59
N ASN A 134 3.17 19.45 13.73
CA ASN A 134 3.73 18.14 14.10
C ASN A 134 2.67 17.11 14.60
N ILE A 135 1.50 17.07 13.95
CA ILE A 135 0.34 16.20 14.23
C ILE A 135 -0.14 15.60 12.89
N PRO A 136 -0.69 14.36 12.85
CA PRO A 136 -1.10 13.65 11.63
C PRO A 136 -1.83 14.51 10.61
N LEU A 137 -1.34 14.43 9.36
CA LEU A 137 -1.59 15.47 8.37
C LEU A 137 -2.79 15.14 7.48
N ILE A 138 -3.05 13.86 7.21
CA ILE A 138 -4.26 13.43 6.51
C ILE A 138 -4.71 12.08 7.08
N LEU A 139 -5.92 11.97 7.64
CA LEU A 139 -6.55 10.70 8.02
C LEU A 139 -7.49 10.20 6.92
N VAL A 140 -7.32 8.95 6.51
CA VAL A 140 -8.17 8.21 5.59
C VAL A 140 -8.86 7.10 6.38
N ILE A 141 -10.18 7.18 6.57
CA ILE A 141 -10.95 6.15 7.28
C ILE A 141 -11.52 5.18 6.27
N CYS A 142 -11.33 3.86 6.48
CA CYS A 142 -11.75 2.81 5.54
C CYS A 142 -12.77 1.83 6.14
N GLN A 143 -13.70 1.31 5.33
CA GLN A 143 -14.74 0.32 5.72
C GLN A 143 -14.45 -1.13 5.29
N GLN A 144 -13.40 -1.38 4.51
CA GLN A 144 -13.02 -2.73 4.07
C GLN A 144 -11.64 -3.08 4.62
N ASN A 145 -11.27 -4.35 4.55
CA ASN A 145 -9.99 -4.93 4.97
C ASN A 145 -8.79 -4.44 4.11
N MET A 146 -8.81 -3.16 3.76
CA MET A 146 -7.80 -2.45 3.01
C MET A 146 -6.47 -2.42 3.79
N GLY A 147 -6.54 -2.56 5.10
CA GLY A 147 -5.50 -2.62 6.11
C GLY A 147 -4.88 -3.99 6.10
N GLN A 148 -5.64 -5.07 5.94
CA GLN A 148 -5.06 -6.38 5.63
C GLN A 148 -4.38 -6.38 4.25
N LEU A 149 -4.99 -5.74 3.23
CA LEU A 149 -4.34 -5.58 1.93
C LEU A 149 -3.04 -4.77 2.05
N LEU A 150 -3.05 -3.68 2.83
CA LEU A 150 -1.89 -2.86 3.15
C LEU A 150 -0.85 -3.66 3.94
N PHE A 151 -1.25 -4.42 4.94
CA PHE A 151 -0.43 -5.27 5.80
C PHE A 151 0.30 -6.34 5.03
N ASN A 152 -0.43 -7.10 4.20
CA ASN A 152 0.18 -8.12 3.35
C ASN A 152 1.22 -7.46 2.42
N ARG A 153 0.91 -6.26 1.91
CA ARG A 153 1.81 -5.49 1.04
C ARG A 153 2.99 -4.86 1.77
N THR A 154 2.88 -4.48 3.04
CA THR A 154 3.99 -3.95 3.87
C THR A 154 4.87 -5.08 4.41
N ARG A 155 4.33 -6.29 4.60
CA ARG A 155 5.11 -7.48 4.96
C ARG A 155 5.98 -7.98 3.82
N HIS A 156 5.53 -7.87 2.57
CA HIS A 156 6.43 -7.99 1.41
C HIS A 156 7.38 -6.76 1.38
N ARG A 157 8.68 -6.99 1.58
CA ARG A 157 9.69 -6.00 2.02
C ARG A 157 9.87 -4.80 1.07
N THR A 158 9.28 -4.82 -0.12
CA THR A 158 9.34 -3.72 -1.10
C THR A 158 8.62 -2.45 -0.66
N LYS A 159 7.76 -2.47 0.39
CA LYS A 159 6.95 -1.30 0.79
C LYS A 159 7.09 -0.78 2.22
N LYS A 160 7.90 -1.41 3.09
CA LYS A 160 8.13 -0.94 4.49
C LYS A 160 8.67 0.49 4.59
N ARG A 161 9.31 1.02 3.54
CA ARG A 161 9.83 2.40 3.51
C ARG A 161 8.76 3.45 3.20
N PHE A 162 7.57 3.02 2.79
CA PHE A 162 6.46 3.91 2.48
C PHE A 162 5.49 4.02 3.64
N CYS A 163 5.35 2.93 4.42
CA CYS A 163 4.38 2.84 5.50
C CYS A 163 4.93 2.27 6.80
N SER A 164 4.65 2.96 7.92
CA SER A 164 4.81 2.42 9.28
C SER A 164 3.48 1.86 9.79
N TYR A 165 3.58 0.86 10.67
CA TYR A 165 2.47 0.19 11.33
C TYR A 165 2.53 0.51 12.82
N GLU A 166 1.43 0.99 13.39
CA GLU A 166 1.28 1.16 14.82
C GLU A 166 0.74 -0.16 15.39
N THR A 167 1.46 -0.81 16.30
CA THR A 167 1.11 -2.18 16.72
C THR A 167 -0.18 -2.27 17.51
N GLU A 168 -0.62 -1.16 18.09
CA GLU A 168 -1.79 -1.07 18.95
C GLU A 168 -3.06 -0.74 18.16
N THR A 169 -2.95 0.14 17.15
CA THR A 169 -4.06 0.61 16.31
C THR A 169 -3.79 0.11 14.90
N HIS A 170 -4.70 -0.63 14.26
CA HIS A 170 -4.50 -1.13 12.90
C HIS A 170 -4.50 0.02 11.86
N CYS A 171 -3.45 0.83 11.89
CA CYS A 171 -3.28 2.07 11.18
C CYS A 171 -1.97 2.01 10.37
N TYR A 172 -2.02 2.54 9.16
CA TYR A 172 -0.91 2.55 8.23
C TYR A 172 -0.58 3.98 7.86
N SER A 173 0.67 4.39 8.03
CA SER A 173 1.08 5.72 7.59
C SER A 173 1.60 5.70 6.15
N VAL A 174 1.51 6.79 5.38
CA VAL A 174 2.26 6.99 4.14
C VAL A 174 3.03 8.30 4.27
N ASN A 175 4.34 8.22 4.45
CA ASN A 175 5.19 9.40 4.60
C ASN A 175 5.71 9.89 3.23
N LEU A 176 5.16 11.03 2.82
CA LEU A 176 5.75 11.89 1.81
C LEU A 176 6.59 12.96 2.51
N ARG A 177 7.58 13.53 1.82
CA ARG A 177 8.47 14.54 2.39
C ARG A 177 7.75 15.80 2.91
N GLN A 178 6.49 15.99 2.54
CA GLN A 178 5.65 17.14 2.89
C GLN A 178 4.35 16.79 3.63
N VAL A 179 3.99 15.50 3.71
CA VAL A 179 2.69 15.11 4.26
C VAL A 179 2.70 13.64 4.65
N ILE A 180 2.03 13.33 5.75
CA ILE A 180 1.83 11.98 6.26
C ILE A 180 0.34 11.67 6.17
N PHE A 181 0.00 10.67 5.35
CA PHE A 181 -1.34 10.08 5.35
C PHE A 181 -1.39 8.99 6.40
N VAL A 182 -2.49 8.88 7.12
CA VAL A 182 -2.78 7.82 8.08
C VAL A 182 -4.02 7.12 7.57
N PHE A 183 -3.95 5.82 7.35
CA PHE A 183 -5.08 4.99 6.95
C PHE A 183 -5.55 4.23 8.18
N ALA A 184 -6.77 4.51 8.64
CA ALA A 184 -7.39 3.84 9.78
C ALA A 184 -8.59 3.01 9.33
N GLU A 185 -8.73 1.82 9.89
CA GLU A 185 -9.70 0.84 9.43
C GLU A 185 -10.74 0.51 10.49
N LEU A 186 -12.00 0.51 10.09
CA LEU A 186 -13.08 -0.06 10.91
C LEU A 186 -13.34 -1.48 10.42
N PHE A 187 -12.74 -2.47 11.08
CA PHE A 187 -12.75 -3.88 10.65
C PHE A 187 -14.14 -4.53 10.68
N GLU A 188 -14.98 -4.13 11.62
CA GLU A 188 -16.30 -4.72 11.78
C GLU A 188 -17.27 -4.05 10.79
N TYR A 189 -17.89 -4.87 9.95
CA TYR A 189 -18.68 -4.42 8.81
C TYR A 189 -19.97 -3.68 9.23
N GLU A 190 -20.71 -4.17 10.22
CA GLU A 190 -21.98 -3.55 10.62
C GLU A 190 -21.78 -2.21 11.35
N LEU A 191 -20.64 -2.03 12.00
CA LEU A 191 -20.23 -0.84 12.72
C LEU A 191 -19.62 0.18 11.78
N SER A 192 -18.71 -0.24 10.90
CA SER A 192 -18.20 0.63 9.82
C SER A 192 -19.36 1.16 8.98
N LYS A 193 -20.32 0.32 8.62
CA LYS A 193 -21.56 0.73 7.95
C LYS A 193 -22.31 1.84 8.68
N LYS A 194 -22.45 1.78 10.01
CA LYS A 194 -23.11 2.85 10.79
C LYS A 194 -22.36 4.18 10.68
N VAL A 195 -21.02 4.16 10.79
CA VAL A 195 -20.20 5.36 10.62
C VAL A 195 -20.35 5.93 9.22
N PHE A 196 -20.15 5.09 8.21
CA PHE A 196 -20.17 5.51 6.80
C PHE A 196 -21.53 6.05 6.40
N LYS A 197 -22.62 5.40 6.82
CA LYS A 197 -23.98 5.91 6.60
C LYS A 197 -24.21 7.28 7.26
N ALA A 198 -23.71 7.48 8.48
CA ALA A 198 -23.85 8.75 9.19
C ALA A 198 -23.05 9.89 8.56
N VAL A 199 -21.82 9.62 8.11
CA VAL A 199 -20.94 10.66 7.52
C VAL A 199 -21.23 10.92 6.05
N TYR A 200 -21.84 9.98 5.32
CA TYR A 200 -22.05 10.06 3.87
C TYR A 200 -22.67 11.38 3.39
N PRO A 201 -23.74 11.92 4.02
CA PRO A 201 -24.34 13.19 3.60
C PRO A 201 -23.37 14.39 3.72
N ASN A 202 -22.31 14.25 4.51
CA ASN A 202 -21.29 15.25 4.76
C ASN A 202 -19.99 14.93 4.01
N LEU A 203 -20.07 14.20 2.88
CA LEU A 203 -18.95 13.95 2.00
C LEU A 203 -19.05 14.77 0.72
N ALA A 204 -18.01 15.54 0.41
CA ALA A 204 -17.85 16.22 -0.87
C ALA A 204 -16.83 15.49 -1.74
N SER A 205 -17.09 15.43 -3.05
CA SER A 205 -16.08 15.00 -4.01
C SER A 205 -15.05 16.11 -4.20
N CYS A 206 -13.77 15.80 -4.09
CA CYS A 206 -12.71 16.71 -4.52
C CYS A 206 -11.64 15.97 -5.33
N ASN A 207 -10.95 16.70 -6.20
CA ASN A 207 -9.82 16.15 -6.94
C ASN A 207 -8.54 16.47 -6.17
N ASN A 208 -7.91 15.45 -5.64
CA ASN A 208 -6.66 15.58 -4.92
C ASN A 208 -5.69 14.51 -5.41
N PHE A 209 -4.43 14.88 -5.63
CA PHE A 209 -3.40 13.95 -6.13
C PHE A 209 -3.82 13.24 -7.45
N GLY A 210 -4.49 13.95 -8.36
CA GLY A 210 -4.96 13.36 -9.62
C GLY A 210 -5.96 12.20 -9.46
N VAL A 211 -6.63 12.11 -8.30
CA VAL A 211 -7.67 11.14 -7.98
C VAL A 211 -8.87 11.88 -7.41
N THR A 212 -10.06 11.57 -7.89
CA THR A 212 -11.29 12.01 -7.22
C THR A 212 -11.43 11.24 -5.92
N ILE A 213 -11.57 11.94 -4.81
CA ILE A 213 -11.69 11.38 -3.46
C ILE A 213 -12.92 11.96 -2.76
N LYS A 214 -13.37 11.28 -1.70
CA LYS A 214 -14.42 11.79 -0.80
C LYS A 214 -13.78 12.45 0.41
N ARG A 215 -14.06 13.73 0.60
CA ARG A 215 -13.59 14.53 1.73
C ARG A 215 -14.74 14.80 2.67
N LEU A 216 -14.50 14.65 3.96
CA LEU A 216 -15.45 15.07 4.99
C LEU A 216 -15.60 16.61 4.99
N THR A 217 -16.83 17.11 5.08
CA THR A 217 -17.13 18.55 5.18
C THR A 217 -17.61 18.97 6.56
N ASN A 218 -17.85 18.00 7.44
CA ASN A 218 -18.25 18.24 8.83
C ASN A 218 -17.62 17.20 9.75
N ILE A 219 -16.62 17.61 10.53
CA ILE A 219 -15.89 16.71 11.44
C ILE A 219 -16.77 16.24 12.62
N THR A 220 -17.73 17.07 13.04
CA THR A 220 -18.62 16.77 14.16
C THR A 220 -19.44 15.51 13.89
N THR A 221 -19.92 15.33 12.65
CA THR A 221 -20.66 14.13 12.25
C THR A 221 -19.85 12.86 12.43
N LEU A 222 -18.54 12.89 12.11
CA LEU A 222 -17.66 11.73 12.34
C LEU A 222 -17.50 11.45 13.84
N VAL A 223 -17.23 12.49 14.63
CA VAL A 223 -17.04 12.35 16.08
C VAL A 223 -18.29 11.80 16.75
N GLU A 224 -19.47 12.29 16.39
CA GLU A 224 -20.76 11.79 16.88
C GLU A 224 -21.02 10.34 16.45
N ALA A 225 -20.80 10.02 15.17
CA ALA A 225 -20.96 8.66 14.66
C ALA A 225 -20.07 7.65 15.39
N LEU A 226 -18.83 8.04 15.71
CA LEU A 226 -17.90 7.23 16.49
C LEU A 226 -18.30 7.13 17.96
N LYS A 227 -18.75 8.21 18.60
CA LYS A 227 -19.24 8.19 19.99
C LYS A 227 -20.40 7.22 20.16
N ASN A 228 -21.36 7.28 19.24
CA ASN A 228 -22.58 6.44 19.22
C ASN A 228 -22.34 4.99 18.78
N LEU A 229 -21.10 4.62 18.48
CA LEU A 229 -20.73 3.28 18.04
C LEU A 229 -20.66 2.31 19.23
N TYR A 230 -21.59 1.35 19.30
CA TYR A 230 -21.57 0.28 20.30
C TYR A 230 -20.85 -0.95 19.74
N LEU A 231 -19.75 -1.34 20.37
CA LEU A 231 -18.96 -2.52 19.99
C LEU A 231 -19.54 -3.78 20.66
N LEU A 232 -19.67 -4.86 19.90
CA LEU A 232 -20.09 -6.18 20.39
C LEU A 232 -18.87 -7.13 20.44
N GLU A 233 -18.86 -8.07 21.39
CA GLU A 233 -17.85 -9.15 21.46
C GLU A 233 -17.92 -10.05 20.21
N PRO A 234 -16.80 -10.60 19.68
CA PRO A 234 -15.43 -10.68 20.22
C PRO A 234 -14.43 -9.63 19.68
N TYR A 235 -14.89 -8.71 18.82
CA TYR A 235 -14.02 -7.68 18.20
C TYR A 235 -13.88 -6.42 19.06
N MET A 236 -14.27 -6.51 20.34
CA MET A 236 -14.29 -5.40 21.29
C MET A 236 -12.92 -4.76 21.42
N GLU A 237 -11.83 -5.52 21.50
CA GLU A 237 -10.52 -4.97 21.81
C GLU A 237 -9.94 -4.14 20.65
N THR A 238 -9.71 -4.72 19.47
CA THR A 238 -9.16 -4.02 18.30
C THR A 238 -10.08 -2.90 17.80
N GLY A 239 -11.41 -3.14 17.84
CA GLY A 239 -12.40 -2.15 17.45
C GLY A 239 -12.45 -0.96 18.39
N LYS A 240 -12.31 -1.19 19.71
CA LYS A 240 -12.26 -0.13 20.73
C LYS A 240 -10.98 0.69 20.61
N ILE A 241 -9.84 0.04 20.41
CA ILE A 241 -8.57 0.74 20.22
C ILE A 241 -8.64 1.64 18.99
N THR A 242 -9.13 1.13 17.86
CA THR A 242 -9.24 1.92 16.63
C THR A 242 -10.28 3.03 16.76
N LYS A 243 -11.45 2.77 17.37
CA LYS A 243 -12.45 3.81 17.69
C LYS A 243 -11.85 4.92 18.54
N ASN A 244 -11.16 4.57 19.64
CA ASN A 244 -10.55 5.53 20.55
C ASN A 244 -9.47 6.35 19.87
N TYR A 245 -8.66 5.72 19.02
CA TYR A 245 -7.66 6.39 18.21
C TYR A 245 -8.29 7.41 17.26
N ILE A 246 -9.32 7.01 16.50
CA ILE A 246 -10.01 7.92 15.59
C ILE A 246 -10.75 9.02 16.36
N LEU A 247 -11.31 8.76 17.55
CA LEU A 247 -11.90 9.80 18.40
C LEU A 247 -10.85 10.81 18.89
N LYS A 248 -9.69 10.33 19.34
CA LYS A 248 -8.55 11.17 19.75
C LYS A 248 -8.08 12.04 18.59
N LEU A 249 -8.00 11.47 17.39
CA LEU A 249 -7.68 12.22 16.17
C LEU A 249 -8.80 13.20 15.80
N GLY A 250 -10.06 12.76 15.81
CA GLY A 250 -11.26 13.52 15.46
C GLY A 250 -11.39 14.83 16.22
N ASN A 251 -11.03 14.83 17.51
CA ASN A 251 -11.01 16.05 18.32
C ASN A 251 -9.94 17.07 17.87
N ASN A 252 -8.90 16.62 17.17
CA ASN A 252 -7.81 17.44 16.67
C ASN A 252 -7.87 17.67 15.15
N LEU A 253 -8.64 16.85 14.42
CA LEU A 253 -8.78 16.90 12.97
C LEU A 253 -9.43 18.21 12.54
N LYS A 254 -8.81 18.82 11.53
CA LYS A 254 -9.42 19.89 10.76
C LYS A 254 -9.95 19.32 9.46
N LEU A 255 -10.77 20.09 8.79
CA LEU A 255 -11.18 19.77 7.43
C LEU A 255 -10.06 20.20 6.50
N LEU A 256 -9.73 19.37 5.51
CA LEU A 256 -8.81 19.76 4.46
C LEU A 256 -9.38 20.98 3.72
N PRO A 257 -8.58 22.04 3.46
CA PRO A 257 -9.01 23.15 2.61
C PRO A 257 -9.44 22.68 1.21
N ASP A 258 -10.33 23.44 0.55
CA ASP A 258 -10.80 23.15 -0.81
C ASP A 258 -9.66 23.19 -1.84
N ASP A 259 -8.65 24.02 -1.58
CA ASP A 259 -7.53 24.30 -2.46
C ASP A 259 -6.25 23.51 -2.12
N PHE A 260 -6.32 22.57 -1.18
CA PHE A 260 -5.16 21.73 -0.83
C PHE A 260 -4.61 21.02 -2.07
N LYS A 261 -3.30 21.21 -2.33
CA LYS A 261 -2.58 20.57 -3.45
C LYS A 261 -1.20 20.09 -3.03
N LEU A 262 -0.89 18.84 -3.36
CA LEU A 262 0.44 18.27 -3.17
C LEU A 262 1.41 18.76 -4.23
N ASN A 263 2.60 19.17 -3.79
CA ASN A 263 3.68 19.48 -4.71
C ASN A 263 4.41 18.18 -5.11
N GLU A 264 4.03 17.60 -6.25
CA GLU A 264 4.64 16.37 -6.76
C GLU A 264 6.18 16.43 -6.88
N LYS A 265 6.76 17.63 -7.09
CA LYS A 265 8.21 17.81 -7.22
C LYS A 265 8.94 17.54 -5.90
N LEU A 266 8.28 17.78 -4.77
CA LEU A 266 8.86 17.58 -3.43
C LEU A 266 8.69 16.13 -2.92
N VAL A 267 7.98 15.28 -3.65
CA VAL A 267 7.70 13.87 -3.30
C VAL A 267 8.78 12.90 -3.80
N TRP A 268 9.71 13.38 -4.63
CA TRP A 268 10.84 12.64 -5.19
C TRP A 268 12.01 12.57 -4.23
#